data_AF-A0ABD5S6K2-F1
#
_entry.id   AF-A0ABD5S6K2-F1
#
_cell.length_a   1.000
_cell.length_b   1.000
_cell.length_c   1.000
_cell.angle_alpha   90.00
_cell.angle_beta   90.00
_cell.angle_gamma   90.00
#
_symmetry.space_group_name_H-M   'P 1'
#
loop_
_entity.id
_entity.type
_entity.pdbx_description
1 polymer ?
#
loop_
_entity_poly.entity_id
_entity_poly.type
_entity_poly.pdbx_seq_one_letter_code
_entity_poly.pdbx_strand_id
1 'polypeptide(L)'
;FGEAATPREDGTYAARLGDLRERMEALSMDRDAFVEVVLSDVPPRPANYEEIVATNLGRRATDDKEAFELELGPNNCAASADAMTSD
;
A
#
# COMPACT_ATOMS: atom_id res chain seq x y z
N PHE A 1 9.04 -0.19 -2.31
CA PHE A 1 8.55 0.76 -3.32
C PHE A 1 8.26 -0.03 -4.59
N GLY A 2 7.14 0.22 -5.28
CA GLY A 2 6.84 -0.48 -6.53
C GLY A 2 7.91 -0.16 -7.58
N GLU A 3 8.30 -1.14 -8.39
CA GLU A 3 9.33 -0.99 -9.43
C GLU A 3 9.08 0.16 -10.40
N ALA A 4 7.84 0.65 -10.51
CA ALA A 4 7.42 1.69 -11.45
C ALA A 4 7.58 3.14 -10.96
N ALA A 5 7.93 3.39 -9.69
CA ALA A 5 7.97 4.75 -9.18
C ALA A 5 9.22 5.52 -9.63
N THR A 6 9.04 6.69 -10.25
CA THR A 6 10.16 7.58 -10.62
C THR A 6 10.43 8.60 -9.49
N PRO A 7 11.65 8.63 -8.91
CA PRO A 7 11.99 9.61 -7.89
C PRO A 7 12.21 11.01 -8.50
N ARG A 8 12.10 12.04 -7.67
CA ARG A 8 12.53 13.41 -7.98
C ARG A 8 14.05 13.51 -8.02
N GLU A 9 14.57 14.65 -8.49
CA GLU A 9 16.01 14.93 -8.55
C GLU A 9 16.72 14.82 -7.18
N ASP A 10 15.99 15.08 -6.09
CA ASP A 10 16.49 14.96 -4.72
C ASP A 10 16.33 13.55 -4.11
N GLY A 11 15.89 12.58 -4.90
CA GLY A 11 15.64 11.20 -4.47
C GLY A 11 14.33 10.98 -3.72
N THR A 12 13.51 12.03 -3.53
CA THR A 12 12.20 11.89 -2.87
C THR A 12 11.13 11.42 -3.85
N TYR A 13 10.12 10.72 -3.32
CA TYR A 13 8.93 10.32 -4.08
C TYR A 13 7.76 11.22 -3.69
N ALA A 14 7.32 12.08 -4.60
CA ALA A 14 6.18 12.97 -4.33
C ALA A 14 5.51 13.46 -5.62
N ALA A 15 4.19 13.62 -5.58
CA ALA A 15 3.34 14.19 -6.63
C ALA A 15 2.43 15.28 -6.05
N ARG A 16 1.91 16.19 -6.90
CA ARG A 16 0.87 17.12 -6.44
C ARG A 16 -0.47 16.39 -6.36
N LEU A 17 -1.33 16.78 -5.42
CA LEU A 17 -2.65 16.18 -5.28
C LEU A 17 -3.53 16.37 -6.53
N GLY A 18 -3.36 17.47 -7.26
CA GLY A 18 -4.04 17.70 -8.54
C GLY A 18 -3.66 16.63 -9.57
N ASP A 19 -2.37 16.43 -9.80
CA ASP A 19 -1.83 15.41 -10.71
C ASP A 19 -2.26 13.99 -10.34
N LEU A 20 -2.52 13.72 -9.05
CA LEU A 20 -3.04 12.42 -8.59
C LEU A 20 -4.52 12.27 -8.96
N ARG A 21 -5.34 13.31 -8.79
CA ARG A 21 -6.76 13.27 -9.17
C ARG A 21 -6.96 13.06 -10.68
N GLU A 22 -6.03 13.52 -11.51
CA GLU A 22 -6.07 13.34 -12.96
C GLU A 22 -5.67 11.93 -13.41
N ARG A 23 -4.87 11.20 -12.62
CA ARG A 23 -4.30 9.89 -12.99
C ARG A 23 -4.84 8.71 -12.20
N MET A 24 -5.45 8.95 -11.04
CA MET A 24 -6.02 7.92 -10.18
C MET A 24 -7.54 8.01 -10.23
N GLU A 25 -8.18 7.15 -11.01
CA GLU A 25 -9.63 7.11 -11.14
C GLU A 25 -10.32 6.96 -9.77
N ALA A 26 -9.72 6.18 -8.87
CA ALA A 26 -10.18 5.98 -7.51
C ALA A 26 -10.42 7.28 -6.71
N LEU A 27 -9.72 8.38 -7.03
CA LEU A 27 -9.87 9.67 -6.35
C LEU A 27 -11.10 10.48 -6.82
N SER A 28 -11.74 10.04 -7.90
CA SER A 28 -12.92 10.69 -8.50
C SER A 28 -14.16 9.81 -8.52
N MET A 29 -14.05 8.53 -8.11
CA MET A 29 -15.17 7.59 -8.00
C MET A 29 -16.18 8.02 -6.94
N ASP A 30 -17.44 7.66 -7.16
CA ASP A 30 -18.41 7.64 -6.07
C ASP A 30 -18.04 6.55 -5.05
N ARG A 31 -18.62 6.66 -3.86
CA ARG A 31 -18.29 5.80 -2.72
C ARG A 31 -18.52 4.32 -3.03
N ASP A 32 -19.63 3.97 -3.65
CA ASP A 32 -20.02 2.57 -3.79
C ASP A 32 -19.20 1.90 -4.89
N ALA A 33 -18.94 2.61 -6.00
CA ALA A 33 -18.00 2.20 -7.03
C ALA A 33 -16.58 2.00 -6.47
N PHE A 34 -16.08 2.94 -5.65
CA PHE A 34 -14.77 2.80 -5.01
C PHE A 34 -14.70 1.56 -4.12
N VAL A 35 -15.74 1.31 -3.32
CA VAL A 35 -15.79 0.13 -2.43
C VAL A 35 -15.78 -1.16 -3.24
N GLU A 36 -16.55 -1.23 -4.33
CA GLU A 36 -16.58 -2.41 -5.20
C GLU A 36 -15.20 -2.69 -5.83
N VAL A 37 -14.56 -1.66 -6.40
CA VAL A 37 -13.23 -1.77 -7.00
C VAL A 37 -12.20 -2.27 -5.99
N VAL A 38 -12.12 -1.63 -4.82
CA VAL A 38 -11.16 -2.04 -3.78
C VAL A 38 -11.40 -3.49 -3.37
N LEU A 39 -12.65 -3.86 -3.07
CA LEU A 39 -12.97 -5.21 -2.58
C LEU A 39 -12.79 -6.31 -3.62
N SER A 40 -12.85 -5.99 -4.91
CA SER A 40 -12.64 -6.96 -5.98
C SER A 40 -11.20 -7.48 -6.06
N ASP A 41 -10.24 -6.75 -5.48
CA ASP A 41 -8.81 -6.98 -5.66
C ASP A 41 -8.01 -7.00 -4.35
N VAL A 42 -8.66 -7.00 -3.18
CA VAL A 42 -7.93 -7.19 -1.90
C VAL A 42 -7.51 -8.67 -1.76
N PRO A 43 -6.22 -8.99 -1.70
CA PRO A 43 -5.76 -10.36 -1.49
C PRO A 43 -6.00 -10.82 -0.05
N PRO A 44 -5.92 -12.14 0.23
CA PRO A 44 -6.03 -12.64 1.60
C PRO A 44 -4.96 -12.01 2.50
N ARG A 45 -5.31 -11.77 3.76
CA ARG A 45 -4.38 -11.26 4.77
C ARG A 45 -3.14 -12.16 4.85
N PRO A 46 -1.93 -11.58 4.88
CA PRO A 46 -0.71 -12.36 4.96
C PRO A 46 -0.59 -13.05 6.32
N ALA A 47 0.14 -14.17 6.37
CA ALA A 47 0.23 -15.03 7.56
C ALA A 47 0.76 -14.28 8.82
N ASN A 48 1.60 -13.28 8.62
CA ASN A 48 2.27 -12.51 9.66
C ASN A 48 1.55 -11.20 10.06
N TYR A 49 0.34 -10.94 9.56
CA TYR A 49 -0.34 -9.64 9.78
C TYR A 49 -0.57 -9.33 11.27
N GLU A 50 -0.88 -10.33 12.10
CA GLU A 50 -1.12 -10.14 13.54
C GLU A 50 0.16 -9.76 14.29
N GLU A 51 1.29 -10.34 13.88
CA GLU A 51 2.60 -10.01 14.46
C GLU A 51 3.01 -8.59 14.10
N ILE A 52 2.88 -8.21 12.82
CA ILE A 52 3.13 -6.83 12.35
C ILE A 52 2.29 -5.83 13.16
N VAL A 53 0.98 -6.10 13.33
CA VAL A 53 0.09 -5.23 14.10
C VAL A 53 0.52 -5.15 15.57
N ALA A 54 0.88 -6.27 16.20
CA ALA A 54 1.32 -6.28 17.59
C ALA A 54 2.63 -5.51 17.79
N THR A 55 3.59 -5.66 16.89
CA THR A 55 4.87 -4.93 16.90
C THR A 55 4.64 -3.43 16.68
N ASN A 56 3.85 -3.04 15.67
CA ASN A 56 3.54 -1.63 15.39
C ASN A 56 2.80 -0.93 16.53
N LEU A 57 1.96 -1.66 17.27
CA LEU A 57 1.27 -1.15 18.45
C LEU A 57 2.14 -1.15 19.73
N GLY A 58 3.40 -1.59 19.65
CA GLY A 58 4.31 -1.72 20.80
C GLY A 58 3.89 -2.79 21.79
N ARG A 59 3.01 -3.72 21.40
CA ARG A 59 2.51 -4.84 22.24
C ARG A 59 3.43 -6.05 22.19
N ARG A 60 4.32 -6.11 21.20
CA ARG A 60 5.36 -7.13 21.02
C ARG A 60 6.69 -6.41 20.80
N ALA A 61 7.72 -6.86 21.51
CA ALA A 61 9.09 -6.49 21.18
C ALA A 61 9.58 -7.37 20.03
N THR A 62 10.27 -6.75 19.09
CA THR A 62 10.80 -7.37 17.87
C THR A 62 12.19 -6.81 17.67
N ASP A 63 13.17 -7.68 17.44
CA ASP A 63 14.53 -7.24 17.13
C ASP A 63 14.67 -6.79 15.67
N ASP A 64 15.76 -6.10 15.34
CA ASP A 64 15.97 -5.52 14.01
C ASP A 64 15.92 -6.55 12.88
N LYS A 65 16.36 -7.79 13.15
CA LYS A 65 16.36 -8.86 12.14
C LYS A 65 14.94 -9.36 11.92
N GLU A 66 14.21 -9.64 12.99
CA GLU A 66 12.81 -10.08 12.92
C GLU A 66 11.92 -9.00 12.30
N ALA A 67 12.15 -7.73 12.63
CA ALA A 67 11.46 -6.60 12.02
C ALA A 67 11.70 -6.53 10.51
N PHE A 68 12.95 -6.69 10.08
CA PHE A 68 13.30 -6.71 8.66
C PHE A 68 12.59 -7.85 7.89
N GLU A 69 12.52 -9.05 8.45
CA GLU A 69 11.78 -10.17 7.84
C GLU A 69 10.27 -9.91 7.79
N LEU A 70 9.71 -9.28 8.81
CA LEU A 70 8.29 -8.89 8.84
C LEU A 70 7.97 -7.84 7.76
N GLU A 71 8.88 -6.91 7.49
CA GLU A 71 8.77 -5.89 6.43
C GLU A 71 8.96 -6.47 5.02
N LEU A 72 9.78 -7.52 4.87
CA LEU A 72 10.00 -8.22 3.59
C LEU A 72 8.92 -9.24 3.24
N GLY A 73 8.19 -9.76 4.24
CA GLY A 73 7.08 -10.68 4.02
C GLY A 73 6.07 -10.13 3.02
N PRO A 74 5.19 -10.95 2.42
CA PRO A 74 4.21 -10.50 1.44
C PRO A 74 3.18 -9.58 2.12
N ASN A 75 3.56 -8.32 2.36
CA ASN A 75 2.73 -7.28 2.94
C ASN A 75 1.82 -6.72 1.84
N ASN A 76 1.08 -7.61 1.18
CA ASN A 76 0.15 -7.31 0.10
C ASN A 76 -1.21 -6.87 0.67
N CYS A 77 -1.25 -6.21 1.83
CA CYS A 77 -2.50 -5.79 2.46
C CYS A 77 -3.21 -4.65 1.69
N ALA A 78 -2.56 -4.09 0.68
CA ALA A 78 -3.11 -3.06 -0.20
C ALA A 78 -3.77 -3.70 -1.42
N ALA A 79 -4.86 -3.08 -1.91
CA ALA A 79 -5.33 -3.31 -3.27
C ALA A 79 -4.19 -3.01 -4.26
N SER A 80 -4.15 -3.71 -5.39
CA SER A 80 -3.03 -3.57 -6.33
C SER A 80 -2.94 -2.17 -6.94
N ALA A 81 -1.78 -1.86 -7.52
CA ALA A 81 -1.61 -0.65 -8.31
C ALA A 81 -2.65 -0.60 -9.45
N ASP A 82 -2.89 -1.72 -10.12
CA ASP A 82 -3.84 -1.84 -11.23
C ASP A 82 -5.28 -1.50 -10.83
N ALA A 83 -5.66 -1.78 -9.57
CA ALA A 83 -6.97 -1.39 -9.04
C ALA A 83 -7.08 0.13 -8.80
N MET A 84 -5.97 0.84 -8.61
CA MET A 84 -5.93 2.23 -8.12
C MET A 84 -5.38 3.26 -9.12
N THR A 85 -4.62 2.81 -10.12
CA THR A 85 -4.00 3.63 -11.16
C THR A 85 -4.32 3.00 -12.52
N SER A 86 -5.00 3.74 -13.39
CA SER A 86 -5.17 3.31 -14.78
C SER A 86 -3.80 3.34 -15.49
N ASP A 87 -3.57 2.38 -16.39
CA ASP A 87 -2.36 2.26 -17.24
C ASP A 87 -1.87 3.59 -17.84
#